data_AF-A0A7W4P4W7-F1
#
_entry.id   AF-A0A7W4P4W7-F1
#
_cell.length_a   1.000
_cell.length_b   1.000
_cell.length_c   1.000
_cell.angle_alpha   90.00
_cell.angle_beta   90.00
_cell.angle_gamma   90.00
#
_symmetry.space_group_name_H-M   'P 1'
#
loop_
_entity.id
_entity.type
_entity.pdbx_description
1 polymer ?
#
loop_
_entity_poly.entity_id
_entity_poly.type
_entity_poly.pdbx_seq_one_letter_code
_entity_poly.pdbx_strand_id
1 'polypeptide(L)'
;MKGWLPAGMLAAVLGIGVGVVWWCESGISHAMPIPVVFMHRDHAAYNCVQCHHDVLEPALASSPNRTCIGCHRTRPDQSGLALSTFHDFCEGCHLARRREHATAGPIRLCHDCHVPPHGRKGQDIF
;
A
#
# COMPACT_ATOMS: atom_id res chain seq x y z
N MET A 1 -41.55 -36.62 -7.93
CA MET A 1 -40.38 -35.78 -8.32
C MET A 1 -40.76 -34.29 -8.21
N LYS A 2 -40.85 -33.70 -7.01
CA LYS A 2 -41.33 -32.30 -6.85
C LYS A 2 -40.89 -31.62 -5.54
N GLY A 3 -39.82 -32.10 -4.90
CA GLY A 3 -39.35 -31.58 -3.59
C GLY A 3 -37.98 -30.91 -3.60
N TRP A 4 -37.22 -30.99 -4.70
CA TRP A 4 -35.83 -30.52 -4.76
C TRP A 4 -35.66 -29.06 -5.23
N LEU A 5 -36.68 -28.50 -5.87
CA LEU A 5 -36.64 -27.11 -6.36
C LEU A 5 -36.46 -26.07 -5.23
N PRO A 6 -37.18 -26.12 -4.09
CA PRO A 6 -36.99 -25.12 -3.03
C PRO A 6 -35.66 -25.32 -2.29
N ALA A 7 -35.23 -26.58 -2.09
CA ALA A 7 -33.97 -26.89 -1.42
C ALA A 7 -32.75 -26.43 -2.22
N GLY A 8 -32.77 -26.62 -3.55
CA GLY A 8 -31.71 -26.13 -4.44
C GLY A 8 -31.62 -24.61 -4.47
N MET A 9 -32.76 -23.91 -4.43
CA MET A 9 -32.80 -22.44 -4.42
C MET A 9 -32.25 -21.87 -3.11
N LEU A 10 -32.57 -22.49 -1.98
CA LEU A 10 -32.08 -22.08 -0.66
C LEU A 10 -30.58 -22.31 -0.51
N ALA A 11 -30.07 -23.44 -1.00
CA ALA A 11 -28.64 -23.72 -1.04
C ALA A 11 -27.86 -22.73 -1.92
N ALA A 12 -28.42 -22.35 -3.07
CA ALA A 12 -27.81 -21.36 -3.95
C ALA A 12 -27.73 -19.97 -3.30
N VAL A 13 -28.80 -19.51 -2.63
CA VAL A 13 -28.80 -18.23 -1.92
C VAL A 13 -27.80 -18.22 -0.77
N LEU A 14 -27.71 -19.31 0.00
CA LEU A 14 -26.71 -19.44 1.08
C LEU A 14 -25.28 -19.47 0.53
N GLY A 15 -25.04 -20.19 -0.57
CA GLY A 15 -23.73 -20.23 -1.22
C GLY A 15 -23.29 -18.86 -1.74
N ILE A 16 -24.19 -18.10 -2.35
CA ILE A 16 -23.94 -16.72 -2.79
C ILE A 16 -23.66 -15.81 -1.59
N GLY A 17 -24.45 -15.92 -0.52
CA GLY A 17 -24.26 -15.14 0.71
C GLY A 17 -22.88 -15.36 1.33
N VAL A 18 -22.46 -16.62 1.48
CA VAL A 18 -21.12 -16.97 2.00
C VAL A 18 -20.01 -16.47 1.07
N GLY A 19 -20.19 -16.61 -0.26
CA GLY A 19 -19.22 -16.11 -1.25
C GLY A 19 -19.05 -14.60 -1.20
N VAL A 20 -20.14 -13.84 -1.04
CA VAL A 20 -20.11 -12.37 -0.93
C VAL A 20 -19.45 -11.92 0.37
N VAL A 21 -19.75 -12.57 1.50
CA VAL A 21 -19.12 -12.26 2.79
C VAL A 21 -17.61 -12.52 2.72
N TRP A 22 -17.21 -13.69 2.20
CA TRP A 22 -15.79 -14.02 2.01
C TRP A 22 -15.08 -13.02 1.10
N TRP A 23 -15.72 -12.60 0.00
CA TRP A 23 -15.18 -11.59 -0.90
C TRP A 23 -14.99 -10.22 -0.22
N CYS A 24 -15.99 -9.75 0.52
CA CYS A 24 -15.91 -8.48 1.26
C CYS A 24 -14.86 -8.53 2.38
N GLU A 25 -14.78 -9.63 3.13
CA GLU A 25 -13.79 -9.81 4.21
C GLU A 25 -12.38 -9.99 3.67
N SER A 26 -12.22 -10.60 2.50
CA SER A 26 -10.90 -10.84 1.89
C SER A 26 -10.17 -9.54 1.53
N GLY A 27 -10.87 -8.39 1.47
CA GLY A 27 -10.25 -7.08 1.27
C GLY A 27 -9.42 -6.97 -0.01
N ILE A 28 -9.66 -7.85 -1.00
CA ILE A 28 -8.87 -7.94 -2.23
C ILE A 28 -9.23 -6.77 -3.15
N SER A 29 -8.73 -5.59 -2.78
CA SER A 29 -8.68 -4.43 -3.67
C SER A 29 -7.55 -4.66 -4.68
N HIS A 30 -7.89 -5.25 -5.84
CA HIS A 30 -7.02 -5.38 -7.01
C HIS A 30 -6.73 -4.02 -7.69
N ALA A 31 -6.65 -2.92 -6.94
CA ALA A 31 -6.13 -1.68 -7.49
C ALA A 31 -4.64 -1.89 -7.81
N MET A 32 -4.32 -1.93 -9.10
CA MET A 32 -2.94 -2.00 -9.59
C MET A 32 -2.13 -0.89 -8.90
N PRO A 33 -1.01 -1.22 -8.23
CA PRO A 33 -0.16 -0.19 -7.62
C PRO A 33 0.18 0.84 -8.68
N ILE A 34 -0.16 2.10 -8.42
CA ILE A 34 0.37 3.20 -9.22
C ILE A 34 1.80 3.40 -8.70
N PRO A 35 2.84 3.05 -9.48
CA PRO A 35 4.20 2.99 -8.96
C PRO A 35 4.67 4.39 -8.54
N VAL A 36 5.36 4.45 -7.41
CA VAL A 36 6.05 5.66 -6.94
C VAL A 36 7.53 5.48 -7.18
N VAL A 37 8.19 6.51 -7.71
CA VAL A 37 9.66 6.53 -7.79
C VAL A 37 10.18 7.17 -6.51
N PHE A 38 10.83 6.37 -5.68
CA PHE A 38 11.56 6.82 -4.50
C PHE A 38 13.06 6.83 -4.78
N MET A 39 13.76 7.88 -4.32
CA MET A 39 15.21 8.03 -4.49
C MET A 39 15.87 8.35 -3.16
N HIS A 40 16.69 7.44 -2.63
CA HIS A 40 17.38 7.61 -1.36
C HIS A 40 18.32 8.80 -1.38
N ARG A 41 18.95 9.11 -2.53
CA ARG A 41 19.81 10.31 -2.66
C ARG A 41 19.10 11.61 -2.32
N ASP A 42 17.80 11.71 -2.62
CA ASP A 42 17.00 12.91 -2.35
C ASP A 42 16.56 12.97 -0.88
N HIS A 43 16.76 11.86 -0.13
CA HIS A 43 16.39 11.69 1.27
C HIS A 43 17.61 11.41 2.18
N ALA A 44 18.84 11.53 1.67
CA ALA A 44 20.06 11.14 2.39
C ALA A 44 20.33 11.99 3.65
N ALA A 45 19.66 13.13 3.80
CA ALA A 45 19.72 13.97 4.98
C ALA A 45 18.88 13.44 6.17
N TYR A 46 18.05 12.42 5.97
CA TYR A 46 17.20 11.82 7.00
C TYR A 46 17.83 10.54 7.55
N ASN A 47 17.59 10.27 8.83
CA ASN A 47 18.02 9.02 9.43
C ASN A 47 17.23 7.85 8.82
N CYS A 48 17.92 6.76 8.47
CA CYS A 48 17.33 5.56 7.87
C CYS A 48 16.10 5.05 8.65
N VAL A 49 16.15 5.10 9.99
CA VAL A 49 15.08 4.58 10.86
C VAL A 49 13.85 5.48 10.92
N GLN A 50 13.93 6.70 10.38
CA GLN A 50 12.77 7.58 10.25
C GLN A 50 11.78 7.05 9.19
N CYS A 51 12.29 6.39 8.15
CA CYS A 51 11.48 5.75 7.11
C CYS A 51 11.36 4.25 7.35
N HIS A 52 12.48 3.58 7.62
CA HIS A 52 12.50 2.16 7.99
C HIS A 52 12.30 2.00 9.50
N HIS A 53 11.10 2.33 9.96
CA HIS A 53 10.76 2.31 11.39
C HIS A 53 10.72 0.90 12.01
N ASP A 54 10.90 -0.13 11.20
CA ASP A 54 10.82 -1.54 11.55
C ASP A 54 12.17 -2.28 11.37
N VAL A 55 13.28 -1.57 11.14
CA VAL A 55 14.60 -2.23 10.91
C VAL A 55 15.02 -3.16 12.04
N LEU A 56 14.57 -2.89 13.27
CA LEU A 56 14.91 -3.68 14.45
C LEU A 56 13.95 -4.86 14.68
N GLU A 57 12.87 -4.97 13.90
CA GLU A 57 11.89 -6.05 14.05
C GLU A 57 12.49 -7.37 13.51
N PRO A 58 12.87 -8.31 14.38
CA PRO A 58 13.58 -9.52 13.95
C PRO A 58 12.70 -10.40 13.05
N ALA A 59 11.39 -10.40 13.27
CA ALA A 59 10.44 -11.14 12.43
C ALA A 59 10.38 -10.61 10.99
N LEU A 60 10.73 -9.33 10.78
CA LEU A 60 10.79 -8.71 9.46
C LEU A 60 12.20 -8.77 8.88
N ALA A 61 13.20 -9.20 9.67
CA ALA A 61 14.60 -9.14 9.29
C ALA A 61 14.95 -9.93 8.00
N SER A 62 14.20 -11.00 7.73
CA SER A 62 14.41 -11.92 6.61
C SER A 62 13.26 -11.90 5.60
N SER A 63 12.32 -10.96 5.72
CA SER A 63 11.14 -10.92 4.83
C SER A 63 11.55 -10.54 3.40
N PRO A 64 11.10 -11.29 2.37
CA PRO A 64 11.30 -10.89 0.97
C PRO A 64 10.54 -9.61 0.61
N ASN A 65 9.60 -9.17 1.47
CA ASN A 65 8.76 -7.99 1.29
C ASN A 65 9.20 -6.82 2.18
N ARG A 66 10.50 -6.63 2.41
CA ARG A 66 11.09 -5.50 3.17
C ARG A 66 10.87 -4.11 2.54
N THR A 67 10.02 -4.00 1.52
CA THR A 67 9.56 -2.72 1.00
C THR A 67 8.42 -2.21 1.86
N CYS A 68 8.32 -0.88 2.03
CA CYS A 68 7.26 -0.27 2.81
C CYS A 68 5.88 -0.77 2.33
N ILE A 69 5.66 -0.78 1.00
CA ILE A 69 4.39 -1.19 0.41
C ILE A 69 4.11 -2.69 0.56
N GLY A 70 5.14 -3.53 0.68
CA GLY A 70 5.00 -4.96 0.91
C GLY A 70 4.22 -5.24 2.18
N CYS A 71 4.75 -4.82 3.32
CA CYS A 71 4.08 -4.98 4.62
C CYS A 71 2.75 -4.23 4.68
N HIS A 72 2.71 -2.98 4.21
CA HIS A 72 1.49 -2.16 4.27
C HIS A 72 0.36 -2.63 3.34
N ARG A 73 0.59 -3.62 2.45
CA ARG A 73 -0.50 -4.24 1.66
C ARG A 73 -0.84 -5.66 2.08
N THR A 74 0.12 -6.43 2.59
CA THR A 74 -0.11 -7.84 2.90
C THR A 74 -0.58 -8.08 4.32
N ARG A 75 -0.33 -7.14 5.23
CA ARG A 75 -0.73 -7.28 6.63
C ARG A 75 -2.18 -6.83 6.84
N PRO A 76 -3.07 -7.65 7.44
CA PRO A 76 -4.48 -7.30 7.64
C PRO A 76 -4.70 -6.03 8.46
N ASP A 77 -3.82 -5.75 9.44
CA ASP A 77 -3.87 -4.56 10.29
C ASP A 77 -3.41 -3.28 9.58
N GLN A 78 -2.79 -3.39 8.38
CA GLN A 78 -2.20 -2.26 7.66
C GLN A 78 -2.80 -2.04 6.26
N SER A 79 -3.27 -3.10 5.61
CA SER A 79 -3.71 -3.09 4.21
C SER A 79 -4.81 -2.07 3.91
N GLY A 80 -5.78 -1.93 4.82
CA GLY A 80 -6.85 -0.95 4.72
C GLY A 80 -6.41 0.51 4.89
N LEU A 81 -5.21 0.73 5.44
CA LEU A 81 -4.67 2.06 5.76
C LEU A 81 -3.55 2.48 4.81
N ALA A 82 -3.08 1.60 3.92
CA ALA A 82 -1.93 1.86 3.06
C ALA A 82 -2.00 3.23 2.37
N LEU A 83 -3.16 3.55 1.78
CA LEU A 83 -3.35 4.81 1.06
C LEU A 83 -3.14 6.03 1.97
N SER A 84 -3.81 6.08 3.12
CA SER A 84 -3.69 7.20 4.05
C SER A 84 -2.30 7.24 4.68
N THR A 85 -1.75 6.10 5.09
CA THR A 85 -0.42 6.03 5.70
C THR A 85 0.67 6.62 4.79
N PHE A 86 0.70 6.26 3.50
CA PHE A 86 1.72 6.79 2.60
C PHE A 86 1.49 8.27 2.26
N HIS A 87 0.25 8.71 2.03
CA HIS A 87 0.01 10.13 1.74
C HIS A 87 0.28 11.00 2.96
N ASP A 88 -0.20 10.62 4.15
CA ASP A 88 0.03 11.37 5.38
C ASP A 88 1.52 11.46 5.71
N PHE A 89 2.27 10.35 5.53
CA PHE A 89 3.69 10.32 5.82
C PHE A 89 4.52 11.12 4.78
N CYS A 90 4.39 10.77 3.51
CA CYS A 90 5.21 11.36 2.44
C CYS A 90 4.83 12.83 2.21
N GLU A 91 3.53 13.11 2.01
CA GLU A 91 3.08 14.47 1.75
C GLU A 91 3.19 15.33 3.01
N GLY A 92 2.95 14.76 4.20
CA GLY A 92 3.11 15.48 5.46
C GLY A 92 4.53 16.03 5.65
N CYS A 93 5.55 15.19 5.40
CA CYS A 93 6.94 15.63 5.46
C CYS A 93 7.24 16.71 4.40
N HIS A 94 6.83 16.50 3.15
CA HIS A 94 7.05 17.47 2.08
C HIS A 94 6.34 18.81 2.32
N LEU A 95 5.12 18.77 2.86
CA LEU A 95 4.35 19.95 3.20
C LEU A 95 5.00 20.73 4.35
N ALA A 96 5.48 20.05 5.39
CA ALA A 96 6.21 20.67 6.49
C ALA A 96 7.46 21.39 5.97
N ARG A 97 8.28 20.73 5.14
CA ARG A 97 9.45 21.34 4.49
C ARG A 97 9.09 22.56 3.65
N ARG A 98 8.00 22.50 2.88
CA ARG A 98 7.54 23.66 2.09
C ARG A 98 7.10 24.83 2.97
N ARG A 99 6.44 24.58 4.10
CA ARG A 99 6.05 25.62 5.07
C ARG A 99 7.27 26.30 5.70
N GLU A 100 8.38 25.58 5.80
CA GLU A 100 9.69 26.09 6.24
C GLU A 100 10.47 26.78 5.11
N HIS A 101 9.89 26.95 3.92
CA HIS A 101 10.57 27.44 2.71
C HIS A 101 11.80 26.61 2.30
N ALA A 102 11.88 25.35 2.73
CA ALA A 102 12.95 24.42 2.38
C ALA A 102 12.64 23.69 1.05
N THR A 103 13.69 23.09 0.48
CA THR A 103 13.54 22.16 -0.65
C THR A 103 12.74 20.94 -0.19
N ALA A 104 11.73 20.56 -0.98
CA ALA A 104 10.80 19.49 -0.64
C ALA A 104 10.33 18.76 -1.91
N GLY A 105 9.95 17.50 -1.76
CA GLY A 105 9.32 16.72 -2.82
C GLY A 105 7.92 17.22 -3.20
N PRO A 106 7.24 16.53 -4.13
CA PRO A 106 5.91 16.91 -4.62
C PRO A 106 4.77 16.70 -3.60
N ILE A 107 3.71 17.52 -3.71
CA ILE A 107 2.44 17.43 -2.93
C ILE A 107 1.20 17.88 -3.72
N ARG A 108 1.35 18.31 -4.99
CA ARG A 108 0.27 18.98 -5.71
C ARG A 108 -0.47 18.08 -6.68
N LEU A 109 0.27 17.26 -7.42
CA LEU A 109 -0.28 16.41 -8.46
C LEU A 109 0.13 14.97 -8.18
N CYS A 110 -0.83 14.04 -8.27
CA CYS A 110 -0.58 12.63 -7.99
C CYS A 110 0.57 12.09 -8.87
N HIS A 111 0.62 12.50 -10.14
CA HIS A 111 1.62 12.04 -11.10
C HIS A 111 3.05 12.56 -10.85
N ASP A 112 3.23 13.52 -9.95
CA ASP A 112 4.58 13.96 -9.58
C ASP A 112 5.28 12.92 -8.69
N CYS A 113 4.50 12.18 -7.88
CA CYS A 113 4.95 11.03 -7.11
C CYS A 113 4.81 9.73 -7.92
N HIS A 114 3.64 9.57 -8.54
CA HIS A 114 3.22 8.36 -9.22
C HIS A 114 3.59 8.38 -10.70
N VAL A 115 4.76 7.84 -11.03
CA VAL A 115 5.26 7.80 -12.41
C VAL A 115 5.44 6.37 -12.90
N PRO A 116 5.20 6.08 -14.19
CA PRO A 116 5.47 4.76 -14.77
C PRO A 116 6.92 4.32 -14.56
N PRO A 117 7.20 3.01 -14.40
CA PRO A 117 8.52 2.47 -14.05
C PRO A 117 9.56 2.54 -15.19
N HIS A 118 9.34 3.37 -16.21
CA HIS A 118 10.23 3.56 -17.33
C HIS A 118 10.64 5.04 -17.41
N GLY A 119 11.78 5.44 -16.82
CA GLY A 119 12.31 6.76 -17.17
C GLY A 119 13.39 7.45 -16.33
N ARG A 120 13.73 7.03 -15.10
CA ARG A 120 14.76 7.75 -14.32
C ARG A 120 15.99 6.89 -14.01
N LYS A 121 17.15 7.27 -14.60
CA LYS A 121 18.47 6.74 -14.22
C LYS A 121 18.72 7.00 -12.72
N GLY A 122 19.18 5.98 -12.00
CA GLY A 122 19.51 6.07 -10.57
C GLY A 122 18.30 5.91 -9.64
N GLN A 123 17.31 5.11 -10.05
CA GLN A 123 16.27 4.61 -9.16
C GLN A 123 16.81 3.39 -8.42
N ASP A 124 16.71 3.42 -7.10
CA ASP A 124 17.29 2.39 -6.26
C ASP A 124 16.36 1.17 -6.33
N ILE A 125 16.81 0.12 -7.02
CA ILE A 125 16.13 -1.17 -7.08
C ILE A 125 16.69 -1.99 -5.91
N PHE A 126 16.10 -1.84 -4.72
CA PHE A 126 16.38 -2.71 -3.58
C PHE A 126 15.16 -3.59 -3.31
#